data_AF-A0AAV5BQG2-F1
#
_entry.id   AF-A0AAV5BQG2-F1
#
_cell.length_a   1.000
_cell.length_b   1.000
_cell.length_c   1.000
_cell.angle_alpha   90.00
_cell.angle_beta   90.00
_cell.angle_gamma   90.00
#
_symmetry.space_group_name_H-M   'P 1'
#
loop_
_entity.id
_entity.type
_entity.pdbx_description
1 polymer ?
#
loop_
_entity_poly.entity_id
_entity_poly.type
_entity_poly.pdbx_seq_one_letter_code
_entity_poly.pdbx_strand_id
1 'polypeptide(L)'
;MGSYAYKYCMCFTRKFRSPDAQPPPDVRAAHHSLSSSAASDDGLRRFLSQVQGEPPEEVQRILAMLAATNPAGGIARLVTRSPAPSTPSLDDFFGFLFSPDLNPPIANQDESDDPEDEDSEDEEDPKFLQDTACEYRKLITIHAGKPKGHLRDALKVDPDKVRRLSLSETQLTKATSSHGADVIRFTQKNILRIYPKGTRVNSSNYDPMNAWTHGAQMVAFNMQGHDKALRLMQGFFRANGGCGYVKKPDFLLTTGPNGEVFDPKASLPVKTTLKVKVYMGDGWRMDFSKTHFDAFSPPDFYTRVGIAGVKADSVMKKTRTIEDQWVPVWDEEFTFPLTVPELALLRIEVQEYDMSEKHDFGGQTCLPVWELKQGIRAVPLHDRKGNKYKSVRLLMRFQFV
;
A
#
# COMPACT_ATOMS: atom_id res chain seq x y z
N MET A 1 -3.47 -10.31 -31.76
CA MET A 1 -4.39 -9.25 -32.23
C MET A 1 -5.84 -9.51 -31.85
N GLY A 2 -6.26 -8.98 -30.70
CA GLY A 2 -7.67 -8.85 -30.37
C GLY A 2 -8.27 -7.57 -30.96
N SER A 3 -9.57 -7.57 -31.28
CA SER A 3 -10.30 -6.34 -31.58
C SER A 3 -11.53 -6.24 -30.71
N TYR A 4 -11.81 -5.05 -30.17
CA TYR A 4 -13.01 -4.79 -29.37
C TYR A 4 -14.06 -4.13 -30.25
N ALA A 5 -15.24 -4.76 -30.37
CA ALA A 5 -16.39 -4.19 -31.08
C ALA A 5 -17.44 -3.60 -30.13
N TYR A 6 -17.69 -2.29 -30.18
CA TYR A 6 -18.70 -1.59 -29.38
C TYR A 6 -19.87 -1.17 -30.26
N LYS A 7 -21.10 -1.41 -29.80
CA LYS A 7 -22.30 -0.96 -30.52
C LYS A 7 -22.53 0.52 -30.23
N TYR A 8 -22.56 1.34 -31.27
CA TYR A 8 -22.85 2.76 -31.21
C TYR A 8 -24.11 3.00 -32.03
N CYS A 9 -25.24 3.31 -31.38
CA CYS A 9 -26.58 3.31 -32.02
C CYS A 9 -26.97 1.92 -32.60
N MET A 10 -28.26 1.71 -32.93
CA MET A 10 -28.80 0.39 -33.31
C MET A 10 -28.11 -0.23 -34.54
N CYS A 11 -27.46 0.58 -35.39
CA CYS A 11 -26.95 0.15 -36.68
C CYS A 11 -25.42 0.25 -36.86
N PHE A 12 -24.67 0.85 -35.92
CA PHE A 12 -23.24 1.04 -36.08
C PHE A 12 -22.42 0.30 -35.03
N THR A 13 -21.29 -0.26 -35.46
CA THR A 13 -20.33 -0.92 -34.56
C THR A 13 -18.96 -0.29 -34.76
N ARG A 14 -18.42 0.32 -33.71
CA ARG A 14 -17.05 0.82 -33.68
C ARG A 14 -16.12 -0.34 -33.31
N LYS A 15 -15.05 -0.53 -34.09
CA LYS A 15 -14.03 -1.54 -33.81
C LYS A 15 -12.75 -0.85 -33.38
N PHE A 16 -12.28 -1.19 -32.19
CA PHE A 16 -11.01 -0.75 -31.64
C PHE A 16 -10.00 -1.88 -31.75
N ARG A 17 -8.79 -1.57 -32.21
CA ARG A 17 -7.70 -2.54 -32.19
C ARG A 17 -7.15 -2.57 -30.78
N SER A 18 -7.05 -3.77 -30.22
CA SER A 18 -6.16 -4.01 -29.09
C SER A 18 -4.76 -4.12 -29.69
N PRO A 19 -3.86 -3.15 -29.46
CA PRO A 19 -2.47 -3.35 -29.81
C PRO A 19 -2.00 -4.60 -29.07
N ASP A 20 -1.24 -5.47 -29.74
CA ASP A 20 -0.47 -6.47 -29.00
C ASP A 20 0.54 -5.66 -28.19
N ALA A 21 0.22 -5.40 -26.92
CA ALA A 21 1.03 -4.57 -26.04
C ALA A 21 2.40 -5.24 -25.92
N GLN A 22 3.36 -4.76 -26.70
CA GLN A 22 4.72 -5.24 -26.61
C GLN A 22 5.22 -4.93 -25.20
N PRO A 23 5.85 -5.90 -24.53
CA PRO A 23 6.51 -5.68 -23.26
C PRO A 23 7.39 -4.41 -23.28
N PRO A 24 7.35 -3.60 -22.21
CA PRO A 24 8.17 -2.40 -22.12
C PRO A 24 9.66 -2.70 -22.39
N PRO A 25 10.43 -1.78 -22.98
CA PRO A 25 11.83 -2.01 -23.33
C PRO A 25 12.68 -2.56 -22.17
N ASP A 26 12.51 -2.03 -20.96
CA ASP A 26 13.23 -2.50 -19.77
C ASP A 26 12.90 -3.95 -19.41
N VAL A 27 11.63 -4.35 -19.60
CA VAL A 27 11.17 -5.72 -19.33
C VAL A 27 11.75 -6.68 -20.37
N ARG A 28 11.80 -6.27 -21.64
CA ARG A 28 12.48 -7.03 -22.69
C ARG A 28 13.98 -7.13 -22.45
N ALA A 29 14.63 -6.04 -22.03
CA ALA A 29 16.04 -6.03 -21.68
C ALA A 29 16.33 -6.96 -20.50
N ALA A 30 15.47 -6.96 -19.48
CA ALA A 30 15.53 -7.91 -18.37
C ALA A 30 15.42 -9.36 -18.88
N HIS A 31 14.43 -9.68 -19.71
CA HIS A 31 14.28 -11.00 -20.33
C HIS A 31 15.50 -11.43 -21.19
N HIS A 32 16.06 -10.52 -21.97
CA HIS A 32 17.30 -10.79 -22.72
C HIS A 32 18.49 -11.11 -21.80
N SER A 33 18.56 -10.47 -20.64
CA SER A 33 19.61 -10.79 -19.65
C SER A 33 19.49 -12.22 -19.11
N LEU A 34 18.26 -12.75 -18.96
CA LEU A 34 18.01 -14.15 -18.56
C LEU A 34 18.51 -15.17 -19.61
N SER A 35 18.38 -14.84 -20.91
CA SER A 35 18.68 -15.77 -22.01
C SER A 35 20.14 -15.75 -22.49
N SER A 36 20.94 -14.77 -22.04
CA SER A 36 22.29 -14.52 -22.55
C SER A 36 23.41 -15.44 -22.02
N SER A 37 23.19 -16.30 -21.01
CA SER A 37 24.21 -17.26 -20.53
C SER A 37 23.90 -18.70 -20.95
N ALA A 38 24.93 -19.39 -21.43
CA ALA A 38 24.89 -20.81 -21.82
C ALA A 38 24.50 -21.78 -20.68
N ALA A 39 24.46 -21.30 -19.43
CA ALA A 39 23.84 -21.98 -18.29
C ALA A 39 22.59 -21.19 -17.86
N SER A 40 21.39 -21.75 -18.09
CA SER A 40 20.10 -21.11 -17.85
C SER A 40 19.82 -20.77 -16.37
N ASP A 41 20.40 -21.53 -15.44
CA ASP A 41 20.23 -21.36 -13.99
C ASP A 41 20.88 -20.05 -13.46
N ASP A 42 21.93 -19.58 -14.13
CA ASP A 42 22.60 -18.31 -13.79
C ASP A 42 21.81 -17.09 -14.27
N GLY A 43 20.92 -17.24 -15.26
CA GLY A 43 20.15 -16.12 -15.83
C GLY A 43 19.11 -15.58 -14.84
N LEU A 44 18.22 -16.46 -14.35
CA LEU A 44 17.20 -16.06 -13.38
C LEU A 44 17.82 -15.62 -12.06
N ARG A 45 18.84 -16.35 -11.57
CA ARG A 45 19.56 -15.99 -10.36
C ARG A 45 20.16 -14.58 -10.45
N ARG A 46 20.81 -14.24 -11.57
CA ARG A 46 21.31 -12.87 -11.84
C ARG A 46 20.20 -11.84 -11.91
N PHE A 47 19.08 -12.15 -12.57
CA PHE A 47 17.93 -11.24 -12.61
C PHE A 47 17.40 -10.97 -11.20
N LEU A 48 17.16 -12.01 -10.39
CA LEU A 48 16.67 -11.86 -9.03
C LEU A 48 17.65 -11.07 -8.15
N SER A 49 18.96 -11.34 -8.23
CA SER A 49 19.93 -10.62 -7.41
C SER A 49 20.22 -9.20 -7.91
N GLN A 50 20.42 -9.01 -9.22
CA GLN A 50 20.94 -7.75 -9.78
C GLN A 50 19.82 -6.79 -10.20
N VAL A 51 18.70 -7.30 -10.71
CA VAL A 51 17.58 -6.46 -11.16
C VAL A 51 16.52 -6.32 -10.06
N GLN A 52 16.19 -7.41 -9.37
CA GLN A 52 15.19 -7.39 -8.29
C GLN A 52 15.78 -7.07 -6.91
N GLY A 53 17.11 -7.15 -6.74
CA GLY A 53 17.76 -6.89 -5.46
C GLY A 53 17.37 -7.89 -4.37
N GLU A 54 16.98 -9.11 -4.75
CA GLU A 54 16.57 -10.15 -3.79
C GLU A 54 17.77 -10.63 -2.96
N PRO A 55 17.61 -10.82 -1.64
CA PRO A 55 18.66 -11.40 -0.83
C PRO A 55 18.87 -12.88 -1.16
N PRO A 56 20.06 -13.45 -0.90
CA PRO A 56 20.38 -14.83 -1.30
C PRO A 56 19.39 -15.89 -0.81
N GLU A 57 18.84 -15.75 0.40
CA GLU A 57 17.83 -16.67 0.94
C GLU A 57 16.53 -16.65 0.12
N GLU A 58 16.07 -15.47 -0.30
CA GLU A 58 14.83 -15.32 -1.05
C GLU A 58 15.01 -15.78 -2.51
N VAL A 59 16.18 -15.51 -3.10
CA VAL A 59 16.56 -16.09 -4.39
C VAL A 59 16.47 -17.62 -4.33
N GLN A 60 17.04 -18.24 -3.28
CA GLN A 60 17.00 -19.68 -3.13
C GLN A 60 15.58 -20.21 -2.91
N ARG A 61 14.75 -19.50 -2.13
CA ARG A 61 13.33 -19.83 -1.93
C ARG A 61 12.57 -19.84 -3.26
N ILE A 62 12.70 -18.78 -4.06
CA ILE A 62 12.04 -18.65 -5.37
C ILE A 62 12.46 -19.78 -6.32
N LEU A 63 13.77 -20.06 -6.42
CA LEU A 63 14.28 -21.14 -7.25
C LEU A 63 13.75 -22.51 -6.82
N ALA A 64 13.66 -22.76 -5.50
CA ALA A 64 13.12 -24.01 -4.97
C ALA A 64 11.62 -24.17 -5.28
N MET A 65 10.81 -23.12 -5.14
CA MET A 65 9.39 -23.14 -5.49
C MET A 65 9.18 -23.44 -6.98
N LEU A 66 9.98 -22.82 -7.85
CA LEU A 66 9.93 -23.05 -9.29
C LEU A 66 10.33 -24.48 -9.65
N ALA A 67 11.36 -25.03 -9.01
CA ALA A 67 11.82 -26.41 -9.23
C ALA A 67 10.80 -27.46 -8.75
N ALA A 68 10.01 -27.14 -7.73
CA ALA A 68 8.92 -28.00 -7.24
C ALA A 68 7.68 -28.01 -8.15
N THR A 69 7.58 -27.07 -9.09
CA THR A 69 6.47 -26.97 -10.04
C THR A 69 6.72 -27.89 -11.24
N ASN A 70 5.65 -28.41 -11.87
CA ASN A 70 5.76 -29.36 -13.00
C ASN A 70 6.72 -28.84 -14.11
N PRO A 71 7.83 -29.54 -14.41
CA PRO A 71 8.86 -29.09 -15.37
C PRO A 71 8.34 -28.82 -16.79
N ALA A 72 7.23 -29.43 -17.19
CA ALA A 72 6.66 -29.29 -18.53
C ALA A 72 5.86 -27.98 -18.72
N GLY A 73 5.49 -27.29 -17.63
CA GLY A 73 4.52 -26.18 -17.64
C GLY A 73 5.13 -24.80 -17.39
N GLY A 74 4.76 -23.83 -18.24
CA GLY A 74 4.89 -22.38 -18.04
C GLY A 74 6.15 -21.89 -17.31
N ILE A 75 5.94 -21.17 -16.21
CA ILE A 75 6.96 -20.44 -15.43
C ILE A 75 8.09 -21.33 -14.90
N ALA A 76 7.84 -22.64 -14.68
CA ALA A 76 8.86 -23.59 -14.21
C ALA A 76 10.03 -23.76 -15.20
N ARG A 77 9.82 -23.41 -16.48
CA ARG A 77 10.87 -23.40 -17.51
C ARG A 77 11.97 -22.37 -17.25
N LEU A 78 11.79 -21.43 -16.32
CA LEU A 78 12.82 -20.46 -15.96
C LEU A 78 14.04 -21.09 -15.24
N VAL A 79 13.91 -22.31 -14.70
CA VAL A 79 14.96 -22.97 -13.89
C VAL A 79 15.36 -24.37 -14.37
N THR A 80 14.73 -24.93 -15.40
CA THR A 80 14.99 -26.33 -15.80
C THR A 80 16.17 -26.46 -16.78
N ARG A 81 17.02 -27.46 -16.54
CA ARG A 81 18.05 -27.96 -17.48
C ARG A 81 17.51 -29.15 -18.25
N SER A 82 16.62 -28.92 -19.23
CA SER A 82 16.11 -30.02 -20.06
C SER A 82 16.97 -30.22 -21.32
N PRO A 83 17.15 -31.45 -21.85
CA PRO A 83 18.04 -31.73 -22.98
C PRO A 83 17.49 -31.33 -24.37
N ALA A 84 16.38 -30.59 -24.43
CA ALA A 84 15.76 -30.11 -25.67
C ALA A 84 15.51 -28.59 -25.62
N PRO A 85 15.59 -27.88 -26.77
CA PRO A 85 15.87 -26.46 -26.79
C PRO A 85 14.58 -25.67 -26.59
N SER A 86 14.41 -25.03 -25.45
CA SER A 86 13.70 -23.76 -25.44
C SER A 86 14.16 -22.96 -24.24
N THR A 87 14.95 -21.93 -24.52
CA THR A 87 15.10 -20.79 -23.61
C THR A 87 13.72 -20.33 -23.14
N PRO A 88 13.55 -19.90 -21.87
CA PRO A 88 12.27 -19.43 -21.38
C PRO A 88 11.71 -18.33 -22.29
N SER A 89 10.43 -18.48 -22.67
CA SER A 89 9.77 -17.52 -23.55
C SER A 89 9.52 -16.20 -22.82
N LEU A 90 9.22 -15.14 -23.58
CA LEU A 90 8.82 -13.87 -22.99
C LEU A 90 7.54 -14.04 -22.17
N ASP A 91 6.62 -14.89 -22.61
CA ASP A 91 5.37 -15.20 -21.90
C ASP A 91 5.63 -15.90 -20.55
N ASP A 92 6.59 -16.82 -20.48
CA ASP A 92 6.99 -17.47 -19.23
C ASP A 92 7.53 -16.45 -18.22
N PHE A 93 8.33 -15.48 -18.70
CA PHE A 93 8.86 -14.40 -17.87
C PHE A 93 7.78 -13.41 -17.43
N PHE A 94 6.82 -13.10 -18.29
CA PHE A 94 5.63 -12.33 -17.90
C PHE A 94 4.80 -13.06 -16.84
N GLY A 95 4.60 -14.36 -17.01
CA GLY A 95 3.95 -15.20 -16.00
C GLY A 95 4.64 -15.10 -14.63
N PHE A 96 5.98 -15.14 -14.60
CA PHE A 96 6.75 -14.90 -13.38
C PHE A 96 6.50 -13.51 -12.79
N LEU A 97 6.64 -12.46 -13.61
CA LEU A 97 6.52 -11.08 -13.13
C LEU A 97 5.15 -10.79 -12.50
N PHE A 98 4.09 -11.41 -13.03
CA PHE A 98 2.72 -11.29 -12.55
C PHE A 98 2.33 -12.30 -11.47
N SER A 99 3.22 -13.22 -11.08
CA SER A 99 2.96 -14.19 -10.02
C SER A 99 2.95 -13.51 -8.64
N PRO A 100 1.86 -13.61 -7.85
CA PRO A 100 1.78 -13.00 -6.53
C PRO A 100 2.74 -13.65 -5.53
N ASP A 101 2.97 -14.97 -5.64
CA ASP A 101 3.76 -15.74 -4.68
C ASP A 101 5.27 -15.61 -4.94
N LEU A 102 5.63 -15.49 -6.22
CA LEU A 102 7.02 -15.44 -6.67
C LEU A 102 7.56 -14.02 -6.77
N ASN A 103 6.69 -13.04 -7.04
CA ASN A 103 7.09 -11.65 -7.28
C ASN A 103 6.20 -10.61 -6.56
N PRO A 104 5.96 -10.74 -5.24
CA PRO A 104 5.14 -9.80 -4.50
C PRO A 104 5.81 -8.41 -4.39
N PRO A 105 5.03 -7.32 -4.31
CA PRO A 105 5.59 -5.96 -4.19
C PRO A 105 6.06 -5.62 -2.77
N ILE A 106 5.60 -6.35 -1.75
CA ILE A 106 5.97 -6.21 -0.33
C ILE A 106 6.24 -7.60 0.27
N ALA A 107 7.00 -7.68 1.36
CA ALA A 107 7.29 -8.95 2.02
C ALA A 107 6.08 -9.48 2.82
N ASN A 108 5.74 -10.76 2.66
CA ASN A 108 4.69 -11.52 3.37
C ASN A 108 3.27 -10.90 3.33
N GLN A 109 2.42 -11.46 2.47
CA GLN A 109 0.96 -11.38 2.62
C GLN A 109 0.50 -12.75 3.11
N ASP A 110 0.29 -12.91 4.42
CA ASP A 110 -0.66 -13.93 4.85
C ASP A 110 -2.03 -13.37 4.48
N GLU A 111 -2.72 -14.02 3.53
CA GLU A 111 -4.11 -13.69 3.23
C GLU A 111 -4.92 -14.06 4.49
N SER A 112 -5.11 -13.10 5.39
CA SER A 112 -6.04 -13.25 6.50
C SER A 112 -7.45 -13.15 5.95
N ASP A 113 -8.10 -14.30 5.79
CA ASP A 113 -9.56 -14.37 5.70
C ASP A 113 -10.13 -13.65 6.94
N ASP A 114 -10.85 -12.55 6.69
CA ASP A 114 -11.52 -11.77 7.72
C ASP A 114 -12.62 -12.65 8.33
N PRO A 115 -12.59 -12.98 9.63
CA PRO A 115 -13.72 -13.63 10.27
C PRO A 115 -14.89 -12.65 10.29
N GLU A 116 -16.03 -13.07 9.71
CA GLU A 116 -17.30 -12.36 9.86
C GLU A 116 -17.67 -12.33 11.35
N ASP A 117 -17.50 -11.18 12.00
CA ASP A 117 -17.99 -10.95 13.36
C ASP A 117 -19.53 -10.84 13.30
N GLU A 118 -20.22 -11.90 13.74
CA GLU A 118 -21.65 -11.86 14.06
C GLU A 118 -21.85 -11.03 15.34
N ASP A 119 -22.26 -9.77 15.20
CA ASP A 119 -22.69 -8.93 16.30
C ASP A 119 -23.96 -9.53 16.97
N SER A 120 -23.81 -10.10 18.17
CA SER A 120 -24.94 -10.46 19.03
C SER A 120 -25.41 -9.23 19.81
N GLU A 121 -26.64 -8.79 19.56
CA GLU A 121 -27.33 -7.74 20.31
C GLU A 121 -27.78 -8.28 21.68
N ASP A 122 -27.08 -7.89 22.75
CA ASP A 122 -27.57 -8.09 24.13
C ASP A 122 -28.16 -6.77 24.67
N GLU A 123 -29.48 -6.74 24.82
CA GLU A 123 -30.18 -5.77 25.67
C GLU A 123 -30.07 -6.20 27.14
N GLU A 124 -29.55 -5.35 28.03
CA GLU A 124 -29.68 -5.58 29.47
C GLU A 124 -30.11 -4.37 30.32
N ASP A 125 -30.89 -4.74 31.35
CA ASP A 125 -31.76 -4.00 32.27
C ASP A 125 -30.99 -3.29 33.44
N PRO A 126 -31.36 -2.07 33.89
CA PRO A 126 -30.47 -1.19 34.65
C PRO A 126 -30.38 -1.37 36.18
N LYS A 127 -30.30 -2.59 36.75
CA LYS A 127 -30.30 -2.77 38.23
C LYS A 127 -29.14 -3.51 38.90
N PHE A 128 -28.06 -3.88 38.18
CA PHE A 128 -26.99 -4.75 38.72
C PHE A 128 -25.60 -4.10 38.95
N LEU A 129 -25.48 -2.77 39.03
CA LEU A 129 -24.23 -2.07 38.68
C LEU A 129 -23.19 -1.74 39.78
N GLN A 130 -23.39 -2.06 41.07
CA GLN A 130 -22.44 -1.58 42.10
C GLN A 130 -21.27 -2.56 42.37
N ASP A 131 -21.51 -3.87 42.43
CA ASP A 131 -20.47 -4.88 42.72
C ASP A 131 -19.69 -5.32 41.46
N THR A 132 -20.38 -5.51 40.34
CA THR A 132 -19.78 -5.84 39.03
C THR A 132 -18.83 -4.74 38.52
N ALA A 133 -19.13 -3.46 38.78
CA ALA A 133 -18.24 -2.34 38.44
C ALA A 133 -16.85 -2.45 39.09
N CYS A 134 -16.76 -3.08 40.27
CA CYS A 134 -15.50 -3.28 40.98
C CYS A 134 -14.67 -4.40 40.34
N GLU A 135 -15.31 -5.42 39.78
CA GLU A 135 -14.65 -6.52 39.06
C GLU A 135 -14.13 -6.07 37.69
N TYR A 136 -14.93 -5.34 36.90
CA TYR A 136 -14.48 -4.77 35.63
C TYR A 136 -13.29 -3.82 35.79
N ARG A 137 -13.25 -3.05 36.89
CA ARG A 137 -12.11 -2.17 37.17
C ARG A 137 -10.80 -2.93 37.34
N LYS A 138 -10.84 -4.15 37.88
CA LYS A 138 -9.66 -5.01 38.07
C LYS A 138 -9.10 -5.54 36.74
N LEU A 139 -9.90 -5.57 35.68
CA LEU A 139 -9.47 -5.98 34.33
C LEU A 139 -8.69 -4.87 33.60
N ILE A 140 -8.82 -3.61 34.02
CA ILE A 140 -8.18 -2.47 33.36
C ILE A 140 -6.71 -2.40 33.74
N THR A 141 -5.84 -2.89 32.86
CA THR A 141 -4.38 -2.85 33.07
C THR A 141 -3.79 -1.46 32.76
N ILE A 142 -4.23 -0.81 31.68
CA ILE A 142 -3.76 0.53 31.30
C ILE A 142 -4.87 1.53 31.53
N HIS A 143 -4.74 2.34 32.58
CA HIS A 143 -5.76 3.29 32.95
C HIS A 143 -5.81 4.50 32.01
N ALA A 144 -7.04 4.96 31.74
CA ALA A 144 -7.26 6.21 31.03
C ALA A 144 -6.85 7.42 31.90
N GLY A 145 -5.89 8.20 31.42
CA GLY A 145 -5.59 9.52 31.96
C GLY A 145 -6.69 10.50 31.58
N LYS A 146 -7.35 11.10 32.57
CA LYS A 146 -8.23 12.25 32.32
C LYS A 146 -7.36 13.49 32.16
N PRO A 147 -7.40 14.21 31.02
CA PRO A 147 -6.74 15.50 30.92
C PRO A 147 -7.45 16.46 31.91
N LYS A 148 -6.82 16.72 33.06
CA LYS A 148 -7.22 17.78 33.98
C LYS A 148 -6.20 18.91 33.85
N GLY A 149 -6.66 20.14 33.63
CA GLY A 149 -5.79 21.30 33.51
C GLY A 149 -5.27 21.58 32.09
N HIS A 150 -4.07 22.14 31.98
CA HIS A 150 -3.50 22.53 30.69
C HIS A 150 -3.03 21.30 29.90
N LEU A 151 -3.03 21.41 28.57
CA LEU A 151 -2.66 20.31 27.67
C LEU A 151 -1.25 19.75 27.97
N ARG A 152 -0.31 20.61 28.37
CA ARG A 152 1.05 20.22 28.76
C ARG A 152 1.06 19.29 29.97
N ASP A 153 0.19 19.52 30.95
CA ASP A 153 0.06 18.67 32.15
C ASP A 153 -0.48 17.28 31.78
N ALA A 154 -1.42 17.24 30.82
CA ALA A 154 -1.96 15.99 30.30
C ALA A 154 -0.92 15.16 29.51
N LEU A 155 0.12 15.80 28.97
CA LEU A 155 1.22 15.15 28.23
C LEU A 155 2.44 14.82 29.10
N LYS A 156 2.44 15.18 30.40
CA LYS A 156 3.54 14.85 31.30
C LYS A 156 3.73 13.33 31.39
N VAL A 157 4.98 12.87 31.30
CA VAL A 157 5.35 11.47 31.46
C VAL A 157 5.69 11.19 32.92
N ASP A 158 5.06 10.17 33.49
CA ASP A 158 5.45 9.58 34.77
C ASP A 158 6.35 8.36 34.42
N PRO A 159 7.61 8.31 34.89
CA PRO A 159 8.53 7.24 34.53
C PRO A 159 8.09 5.87 35.07
N ASP A 160 7.29 5.84 36.14
CA ASP A 160 6.91 4.61 36.83
C ASP A 160 5.48 4.15 36.49
N LYS A 161 4.76 4.92 35.65
CA LYS A 161 3.35 4.64 35.31
C LYS A 161 3.06 4.81 33.83
N VAL A 162 2.47 3.77 33.26
CA VAL A 162 1.88 3.82 31.91
C VAL A 162 0.42 4.22 32.01
N ARG A 163 0.00 5.18 31.18
CA ARG A 163 -1.40 5.59 31.02
C ARG A 163 -1.79 5.72 29.55
N ARG A 164 -3.09 5.74 29.31
CA ARG A 164 -3.67 6.06 28.00
C ARG A 164 -4.31 7.44 28.00
N LEU A 165 -3.93 8.33 27.09
CA LEU A 165 -4.65 9.59 26.84
C LEU A 165 -5.51 9.45 25.58
N SER A 166 -6.71 10.04 25.58
CA SER A 166 -7.57 10.12 24.40
C SER A 166 -7.75 11.57 23.98
N LEU A 167 -7.49 11.90 22.72
CA LEU A 167 -7.68 13.23 22.14
C LEU A 167 -8.52 13.14 20.86
N SER A 168 -9.43 14.09 20.66
CA SER A 168 -10.02 14.31 19.34
C SER A 168 -8.97 14.81 18.33
N GLU A 169 -9.21 14.64 17.03
CA GLU A 169 -8.34 15.16 15.97
C GLU A 169 -8.01 16.67 16.13
N THR A 170 -8.97 17.47 16.62
CA THR A 170 -8.81 18.91 16.85
C THR A 170 -7.87 19.18 18.02
N GLN A 171 -8.02 18.42 19.11
CA GLN A 171 -7.14 18.51 20.27
C GLN A 171 -5.73 18.05 19.93
N LEU A 172 -5.59 16.98 19.12
CA LEU A 172 -4.29 16.56 18.60
C LEU A 172 -3.65 17.67 17.78
N THR A 173 -4.38 18.29 16.85
CA THR A 173 -3.86 19.37 16.01
C THR A 173 -3.36 20.55 16.84
N LYS A 174 -4.07 20.91 17.92
CA LYS A 174 -3.63 21.92 18.89
C LYS A 174 -2.37 21.45 19.65
N ALA A 175 -2.34 20.19 20.09
CA ALA A 175 -1.21 19.60 20.80
C ALA A 175 0.06 19.60 19.95
N THR A 176 -0.01 19.16 18.70
CA THR A 176 1.15 19.08 17.80
C THR A 176 1.60 20.45 17.30
N SER A 177 0.71 21.43 17.29
CA SER A 177 1.05 22.82 16.95
C SER A 177 1.89 23.50 18.05
N SER A 178 1.54 23.31 19.32
CA SER A 178 2.18 24.01 20.45
C SER A 178 3.19 23.16 21.24
N HIS A 179 3.03 21.84 21.24
CA HIS A 179 3.72 20.90 22.14
C HIS A 179 4.12 19.59 21.44
N GLY A 180 4.49 19.63 20.15
CA GLY A 180 4.80 18.43 19.35
C GLY A 180 5.85 17.50 19.97
N ALA A 181 6.93 18.07 20.53
CA ALA A 181 7.96 17.30 21.23
C ALA A 181 7.41 16.57 22.47
N ASP A 182 6.53 17.23 23.25
CA ASP A 182 5.91 16.63 24.44
C ASP A 182 4.96 15.48 24.04
N VAL A 183 4.26 15.61 22.90
CA VAL A 183 3.41 14.52 22.36
C VAL A 183 4.26 13.30 22.01
N ILE A 184 5.41 13.49 21.35
CA ILE A 184 6.31 12.38 20.99
C ILE A 184 6.89 11.73 22.24
N ARG A 185 7.39 12.51 23.21
CA ARG A 185 7.86 11.96 24.50
C ARG A 185 6.76 11.17 25.21
N PHE A 186 5.52 11.66 25.17
CA PHE A 186 4.40 10.96 25.76
C PHE A 186 4.21 9.60 25.09
N THR A 187 4.16 9.53 23.75
CA THR A 187 3.92 8.28 23.01
C THR A 187 5.07 7.27 23.07
N GLN A 188 6.26 7.65 23.54
CA GLN A 188 7.38 6.74 23.78
C GLN A 188 7.16 5.84 25.02
N LYS A 189 6.39 6.31 26.01
CA LYS A 189 6.16 5.61 27.29
C LYS A 189 4.69 5.37 27.61
N ASN A 190 3.78 5.98 26.86
CA ASN A 190 2.34 5.94 27.08
C ASN A 190 1.59 5.68 25.78
N ILE A 191 0.30 5.37 25.89
CA ILE A 191 -0.58 5.13 24.74
C ILE A 191 -1.39 6.39 24.46
N LEU A 192 -1.41 6.83 23.19
CA LEU A 192 -2.23 7.94 22.75
C LEU A 192 -3.29 7.43 21.76
N ARG A 193 -4.56 7.64 22.12
CA ARG A 193 -5.72 7.37 21.26
C ARG A 193 -6.22 8.65 20.63
N ILE A 194 -6.35 8.63 19.30
CA ILE A 194 -6.91 9.71 18.51
C ILE A 194 -8.26 9.26 17.96
N TYR A 195 -9.26 10.12 17.95
CA TYR A 195 -10.58 9.81 17.41
C TYR A 195 -11.17 10.97 16.60
N PRO A 196 -12.07 10.69 15.64
CA PRO A 196 -12.74 11.73 14.86
C PRO A 196 -13.53 12.69 15.77
N LYS A 197 -13.58 13.98 15.41
CA LYS A 197 -14.42 14.95 16.16
C LYS A 197 -15.91 14.62 15.99
N GLY A 198 -16.71 14.92 17.01
CA GLY A 198 -18.15 14.64 17.00
C GLY A 198 -18.95 15.38 15.91
N THR A 199 -18.42 16.45 15.31
CA THR A 199 -19.09 17.15 14.21
C THR A 199 -19.00 16.43 12.85
N ARG A 200 -18.25 15.33 12.76
CA ARG A 200 -18.22 14.44 11.58
C ARG A 200 -19.43 13.50 11.56
N VAL A 201 -20.62 14.10 11.53
CA VAL A 201 -21.91 13.37 11.51
C VAL A 201 -22.07 12.46 10.30
N ASN A 202 -21.37 12.77 9.19
CA ASN A 202 -21.31 11.94 7.99
C ASN A 202 -20.28 10.81 8.06
N SER A 203 -19.69 10.56 9.24
CA SER A 203 -18.68 9.53 9.45
C SER A 203 -17.40 9.67 8.63
N SER A 204 -17.12 10.85 8.05
CA SER A 204 -15.83 11.10 7.38
C SER A 204 -14.63 10.92 8.32
N ASN A 205 -13.47 10.53 7.80
CA ASN A 205 -12.25 10.43 8.59
C ASN A 205 -11.34 11.66 8.45
N TYR A 206 -10.41 11.78 9.40
CA TYR A 206 -9.35 12.78 9.43
C TYR A 206 -8.07 12.23 8.80
N ASP A 207 -7.11 13.12 8.49
CA ASP A 207 -5.81 12.69 8.00
C ASP A 207 -4.99 12.05 9.14
N PRO A 208 -4.65 10.76 9.07
CA PRO A 208 -3.93 10.09 10.15
C PRO A 208 -2.45 10.46 10.23
N MET A 209 -1.88 11.09 9.19
CA MET A 209 -0.44 11.36 9.15
C MET A 209 0.03 12.23 10.31
N ASN A 210 -0.77 13.23 10.73
CA ASN A 210 -0.42 14.06 11.89
C ASN A 210 -0.33 13.24 13.19
N ALA A 211 -1.13 12.18 13.33
CA ALA A 211 -1.10 11.30 14.49
C ALA A 211 0.12 10.36 14.45
N TRP A 212 0.33 9.66 13.34
CA TRP A 212 1.45 8.71 13.19
C TRP A 212 2.82 9.39 13.25
N THR A 213 2.97 10.56 12.64
CA THR A 213 4.23 11.34 12.69
C THR A 213 4.61 11.82 14.09
N HIS A 214 3.64 11.89 15.02
CA HIS A 214 3.86 12.20 16.43
C HIS A 214 3.81 10.94 17.33
N GLY A 215 3.84 9.75 16.73
CA GLY A 215 3.96 8.46 17.41
C GLY A 215 2.68 7.95 18.07
N ALA A 216 1.51 8.53 17.77
CA ALA A 216 0.24 8.04 18.29
C ALA A 216 -0.06 6.64 17.71
N GLN A 217 -0.44 5.71 18.58
CA GLN A 217 -0.60 4.30 18.24
C GLN A 217 -2.05 3.96 17.91
N MET A 218 -3.00 4.44 18.72
CA MET A 218 -4.42 4.12 18.58
C MET A 218 -5.14 5.20 17.76
N VAL A 219 -4.88 5.24 16.46
CA VAL A 219 -5.53 6.19 15.53
C VAL A 219 -6.84 5.58 15.07
N ALA A 220 -7.96 5.97 15.70
CA ALA A 220 -9.26 5.39 15.42
C ALA A 220 -9.90 6.03 14.17
N PHE A 221 -10.55 5.19 13.37
CA PHE A 221 -11.27 5.57 12.15
C PHE A 221 -12.72 5.09 12.21
N ASN A 222 -13.58 5.76 11.46
CA ASN A 222 -14.90 5.28 11.08
C ASN A 222 -14.73 4.30 9.92
N MET A 223 -14.85 2.99 10.19
CA MET A 223 -14.58 1.91 9.23
C MET A 223 -15.66 1.72 8.17
N GLN A 224 -16.86 2.27 8.38
CA GLN A 224 -18.01 2.21 7.47
C GLN A 224 -17.83 3.01 6.17
N GLY A 225 -16.80 3.85 6.08
CA GLY A 225 -16.53 4.70 4.92
C GLY A 225 -15.57 4.07 3.91
N HIS A 226 -15.26 4.82 2.84
CA HIS A 226 -14.32 4.42 1.77
C HIS A 226 -13.37 5.58 1.38
N ASP A 227 -13.10 6.45 2.33
CA ASP A 227 -12.35 7.68 2.09
C ASP A 227 -10.83 7.43 1.97
N LYS A 228 -10.10 8.51 1.66
CA LYS A 228 -8.64 8.46 1.54
C LYS A 228 -7.97 7.98 2.82
N ALA A 229 -8.47 8.35 4.00
CA ALA A 229 -7.80 8.04 5.27
C ALA A 229 -7.87 6.53 5.56
N LEU A 230 -9.00 5.88 5.25
CA LEU A 230 -9.11 4.42 5.33
C LEU A 230 -8.16 3.72 4.37
N ARG A 231 -7.99 4.23 3.14
CA ARG A 231 -6.99 3.69 2.20
C ARG A 231 -5.56 3.81 2.72
N LEU A 232 -5.23 4.92 3.39
CA LEU A 232 -3.93 5.10 4.04
C LEU A 232 -3.74 4.09 5.18
N MET A 233 -4.76 3.92 6.01
CA MET A 233 -4.76 2.97 7.12
C MET A 233 -4.60 1.52 6.64
N GLN A 234 -5.42 1.09 5.68
CA GLN A 234 -5.28 -0.24 5.07
C GLN A 234 -3.88 -0.44 4.48
N GLY A 235 -3.34 0.57 3.79
CA GLY A 235 -1.97 0.50 3.26
C GLY A 235 -0.90 0.44 4.34
N PHE A 236 -1.02 1.24 5.40
CA PHE A 236 -0.07 1.28 6.51
C PHE A 236 -0.01 -0.07 7.24
N PHE A 237 -1.17 -0.68 7.51
CA PHE A 237 -1.27 -1.94 8.25
C PHE A 237 -1.10 -3.19 7.41
N ARG A 238 -0.88 -3.08 6.09
CA ARG A 238 -0.30 -4.19 5.30
C ARG A 238 1.10 -4.54 5.78
N ALA A 239 1.77 -3.59 6.43
CA ALA A 239 3.05 -3.84 7.06
C ALA A 239 2.97 -4.95 8.12
N ASN A 240 4.11 -5.60 8.36
CA ASN A 240 4.22 -6.65 9.37
C ASN A 240 3.20 -7.79 9.19
N GLY A 241 2.99 -8.21 7.94
CA GLY A 241 2.12 -9.33 7.60
C GLY A 241 0.63 -9.09 7.88
N GLY A 242 0.18 -7.83 7.98
CA GLY A 242 -1.25 -7.54 8.15
C GLY A 242 -1.77 -7.71 9.58
N CYS A 243 -0.93 -8.01 10.57
CA CYS A 243 -1.39 -8.42 11.91
C CYS A 243 -2.03 -7.31 12.78
N GLY A 244 -2.19 -6.10 12.24
CA GLY A 244 -2.75 -4.95 12.97
C GLY A 244 -1.76 -4.20 13.87
N TYR A 245 -0.51 -4.66 13.99
CA TYR A 245 0.54 -4.00 14.78
C TYR A 245 1.79 -3.73 13.94
N VAL A 246 2.21 -2.47 13.88
CA VAL A 246 3.42 -2.04 13.16
C VAL A 246 4.36 -1.34 14.14
N LYS A 247 5.62 -1.79 14.19
CA LYS A 247 6.64 -1.18 15.04
C LYS A 247 6.87 0.27 14.59
N LYS A 248 6.84 1.22 15.52
CA LYS A 248 7.22 2.61 15.24
C LYS A 248 8.71 2.69 14.82
N PRO A 249 9.08 3.66 13.96
CA PRO A 249 10.48 3.98 13.70
C PRO A 249 11.25 4.29 14.99
N ASP A 250 12.53 3.96 15.05
CA ASP A 250 13.33 4.08 16.27
C ASP A 250 13.40 5.53 16.79
N PHE A 251 13.38 6.53 15.90
CA PHE A 251 13.33 7.95 16.27
C PHE A 251 12.03 8.38 16.97
N LEU A 252 10.96 7.57 16.91
CA LEU A 252 9.71 7.73 17.67
C LEU A 252 9.63 6.85 18.93
N LEU A 253 10.69 6.08 19.22
CA LEU A 253 10.80 5.20 20.37
C LEU A 253 11.80 5.72 21.42
N THR A 254 12.87 6.38 20.98
CA THR A 254 13.95 6.83 21.87
C THR A 254 14.13 8.34 21.85
N THR A 255 14.61 8.88 22.98
CA THR A 255 15.07 10.26 23.08
C THR A 255 16.59 10.30 22.85
N GLY A 256 17.09 11.32 22.15
CA GLY A 256 18.51 11.54 21.95
C GLY A 256 19.27 11.91 23.24
N PRO A 257 20.61 11.92 23.23
CA PRO A 257 21.43 12.12 24.43
C PRO A 257 21.14 13.42 25.20
N ASN A 258 20.79 14.49 24.49
CA ASN A 258 20.47 15.81 25.07
C ASN A 258 18.97 16.02 25.31
N GLY A 259 18.19 14.94 25.34
CA GLY A 259 16.74 15.04 25.42
C GLY A 259 16.09 15.33 24.07
N GLU A 260 16.80 15.31 22.95
CA GLU A 260 16.23 15.63 21.63
C GLU A 260 15.20 14.59 21.18
N VAL A 261 14.15 15.04 20.50
CA VAL A 261 13.14 14.16 19.89
C VAL A 261 12.92 14.58 18.45
N PHE A 262 12.42 13.65 17.65
CA PHE A 262 12.03 13.92 16.26
C PHE A 262 11.08 15.13 16.17
N ASP A 263 11.32 16.03 15.22
CA ASP A 263 10.41 17.11 14.89
C ASP A 263 9.88 16.91 13.46
N PRO A 264 8.59 16.56 13.29
CA PRO A 264 7.97 16.38 11.97
C PRO A 264 7.96 17.64 11.10
N LYS A 265 8.23 18.82 11.67
CA LYS A 265 8.25 20.11 10.97
C LYS A 265 9.67 20.57 10.62
N ALA A 266 10.70 19.91 11.15
CA ALA A 266 12.08 20.26 10.83
C ALA A 266 12.38 20.01 9.36
N SER A 267 13.25 20.85 8.79
CA SER A 267 13.82 20.57 7.47
C SER A 267 14.90 19.50 7.65
N LEU A 268 14.58 18.28 7.21
CA LEU A 268 15.47 17.13 7.29
C LEU A 268 16.14 16.89 5.93
N PRO A 269 17.37 16.38 5.91
CA PRO A 269 18.00 15.96 4.66
C PRO A 269 17.26 14.77 4.06
N VAL A 270 17.37 14.61 2.74
CA VAL A 270 16.86 13.42 2.05
C VAL A 270 17.62 12.19 2.55
N LYS A 271 16.89 11.20 3.04
CA LYS A 271 17.43 9.93 3.53
C LYS A 271 17.56 8.89 2.43
N THR A 272 16.59 8.83 1.52
CA THR A 272 16.60 7.94 0.35
C THR A 272 15.77 8.55 -0.77
N THR A 273 16.06 8.15 -2.01
CA THR A 273 15.24 8.52 -3.15
C THR A 273 14.55 7.29 -3.73
N LEU A 274 13.21 7.29 -3.73
CA LEU A 274 12.41 6.25 -4.37
C LEU A 274 12.12 6.66 -5.81
N LYS A 275 12.57 5.85 -6.77
CA LYS A 275 12.13 5.92 -8.17
C LYS A 275 11.04 4.89 -8.41
N VAL A 276 9.94 5.32 -9.03
CA VAL A 276 8.79 4.49 -9.36
C VAL A 276 8.52 4.61 -10.85
N LYS A 277 8.73 3.53 -11.59
CA LYS A 277 8.35 3.45 -13.00
C LYS A 277 7.05 2.68 -13.15
N VAL A 278 6.04 3.31 -13.74
CA VAL A 278 4.74 2.70 -14.07
C VAL A 278 4.83 2.23 -15.51
N TYR A 279 4.96 0.92 -15.71
CA TYR A 279 5.06 0.38 -17.07
C TYR A 279 3.69 0.28 -17.73
N MET A 280 2.83 -0.56 -17.17
CA MET A 280 1.55 -0.91 -17.78
C MET A 280 0.58 -1.44 -16.73
N GLY A 281 -0.69 -1.56 -17.10
CA GLY A 281 -1.70 -2.26 -16.32
C GLY A 281 -2.45 -3.29 -17.16
N ASP A 282 -2.97 -4.33 -16.51
CA ASP A 282 -3.80 -5.36 -17.14
C ASP A 282 -4.82 -5.92 -16.11
N GLY A 283 -5.78 -6.69 -16.58
CA GLY A 283 -6.74 -7.44 -15.78
C GLY A 283 -8.14 -6.84 -15.72
N TRP A 284 -8.32 -5.56 -16.07
CA TRP A 284 -9.65 -4.92 -16.02
C TRP A 284 -10.68 -5.63 -16.91
N ARG A 285 -10.29 -6.06 -18.10
CA ARG A 285 -11.18 -6.79 -19.02
C ARG A 285 -11.65 -8.16 -18.52
N MET A 286 -10.97 -8.70 -17.50
CA MET A 286 -11.31 -9.99 -16.88
C MET A 286 -12.27 -9.80 -15.71
N ASP A 287 -12.16 -8.68 -15.00
CA ASP A 287 -12.93 -8.40 -13.79
C ASP A 287 -14.18 -7.54 -14.06
N PHE A 288 -14.18 -6.77 -15.15
CA PHE A 288 -15.24 -5.82 -15.47
C PHE A 288 -15.92 -6.14 -16.80
N SER A 289 -17.20 -5.76 -16.88
CA SER A 289 -17.91 -5.81 -18.15
C SER A 289 -17.30 -4.82 -19.15
N LYS A 290 -17.44 -5.14 -20.43
CA LYS A 290 -16.89 -4.34 -21.53
C LYS A 290 -17.36 -2.87 -21.53
N THR A 291 -18.52 -2.59 -20.95
CA THR A 291 -19.11 -1.25 -20.91
C THR A 291 -19.11 -0.66 -19.50
N HIS A 292 -18.26 -1.18 -18.61
CA HIS A 292 -18.22 -0.76 -17.21
C HIS A 292 -17.76 0.69 -17.05
N PHE A 293 -16.68 1.04 -17.74
CA PHE A 293 -16.09 2.38 -17.73
C PHE A 293 -16.72 3.25 -18.83
N ASP A 294 -16.74 2.73 -20.06
CA ASP A 294 -17.28 3.44 -21.21
C ASP A 294 -18.32 2.64 -21.96
N ALA A 295 -19.47 3.25 -22.27
CA ALA A 295 -20.55 2.57 -22.97
C ALA A 295 -20.21 2.22 -24.43
N PHE A 296 -19.34 3.01 -25.07
CA PHE A 296 -19.13 2.99 -26.52
C PHE A 296 -17.66 2.84 -26.96
N SER A 297 -16.75 2.75 -26.01
CA SER A 297 -15.29 2.65 -26.20
C SER A 297 -14.66 1.80 -25.09
N PRO A 298 -13.42 1.32 -25.27
CA PRO A 298 -12.57 0.93 -24.15
C PRO A 298 -12.24 2.14 -23.25
N PRO A 299 -11.71 1.90 -22.04
CA PRO A 299 -11.44 2.96 -21.06
C PRO A 299 -10.23 3.84 -21.40
N ASP A 300 -10.28 5.07 -20.89
CA ASP A 300 -9.22 6.08 -20.99
C ASP A 300 -8.43 6.20 -19.68
N PHE A 301 -7.48 5.31 -19.44
CA PHE A 301 -6.83 5.22 -18.12
C PHE A 301 -5.62 6.16 -17.94
N TYR A 302 -5.53 6.77 -16.76
CA TYR A 302 -4.30 7.37 -16.23
C TYR A 302 -4.04 6.92 -14.79
N THR A 303 -2.78 6.92 -14.39
CA THR A 303 -2.35 6.54 -13.04
C THR A 303 -1.84 7.76 -12.29
N ARG A 304 -2.31 7.93 -11.05
CA ARG A 304 -1.77 8.87 -10.07
C ARG A 304 -0.83 8.13 -9.14
N VAL A 305 0.40 8.63 -8.99
CA VAL A 305 1.42 8.05 -8.11
C VAL A 305 1.95 9.12 -7.19
N GLY A 306 1.98 8.85 -5.89
CA GLY A 306 2.39 9.85 -4.92
C GLY A 306 2.76 9.28 -3.56
N ILE A 307 3.23 10.15 -2.69
CA ILE A 307 3.64 9.81 -1.33
C ILE A 307 2.65 10.46 -0.35
N ALA A 308 2.16 9.70 0.62
CA ALA A 308 1.63 10.23 1.87
C ALA A 308 2.65 9.98 2.97
N GLY A 309 2.96 11.01 3.76
CA GLY A 309 4.07 10.97 4.70
C GLY A 309 4.11 12.26 5.51
N VAL A 310 5.31 12.62 5.97
CA VAL A 310 5.56 13.98 6.46
C VAL A 310 5.26 15.01 5.36
N LYS A 311 4.93 16.25 5.75
CA LYS A 311 4.50 17.29 4.80
C LYS A 311 5.55 17.55 3.70
N ALA A 312 6.84 17.46 4.02
CA ALA A 312 7.94 17.67 3.09
C ALA A 312 7.99 16.61 1.96
N ASP A 313 7.57 15.38 2.25
CA ASP A 313 7.63 14.25 1.31
C ASP A 313 6.32 14.09 0.51
N SER A 314 5.23 14.72 0.96
CA SER A 314 3.88 14.52 0.44
C SER A 314 3.67 15.20 -0.92
N VAL A 315 3.53 14.40 -1.97
CA VAL A 315 3.31 14.86 -3.34
C VAL A 315 2.50 13.83 -4.13
N MET A 316 1.73 14.27 -5.13
CA MET A 316 1.00 13.38 -6.05
C MET A 316 1.28 13.82 -7.49
N LYS A 317 1.71 12.89 -8.33
CA LYS A 317 1.98 13.06 -9.76
C LYS A 317 1.00 12.21 -10.56
N LYS A 318 0.87 12.46 -11.86
CA LYS A 318 0.02 11.67 -12.76
C LYS A 318 0.76 11.33 -14.05
N THR A 319 0.47 10.17 -14.62
CA THR A 319 0.87 9.79 -15.97
C THR A 319 0.06 10.57 -17.00
N ARG A 320 0.42 10.45 -18.29
CA ARG A 320 -0.51 10.73 -19.37
C ARG A 320 -1.70 9.78 -19.35
N THR A 321 -2.79 10.21 -19.97
CA THR A 321 -3.95 9.35 -20.25
C THR A 321 -3.64 8.49 -21.47
N ILE A 322 -3.97 7.20 -21.40
CA ILE A 322 -3.94 6.29 -22.53
C ILE A 322 -5.39 6.02 -22.92
N GLU A 323 -5.78 6.52 -24.08
CA GLU A 323 -7.15 6.46 -24.58
C GLU A 323 -7.47 5.11 -25.25
N ASP A 324 -8.71 4.66 -25.11
CA ASP A 324 -9.28 3.48 -25.77
C ASP A 324 -8.46 2.19 -25.56
N GLN A 325 -7.90 1.95 -24.36
CA GLN A 325 -7.11 0.74 -24.06
C GLN A 325 -7.45 0.05 -22.73
N TRP A 326 -7.80 -1.24 -22.82
CA TRP A 326 -7.93 -2.14 -21.67
C TRP A 326 -6.58 -2.54 -21.04
N VAL A 327 -5.49 -2.39 -21.78
CA VAL A 327 -4.11 -2.74 -21.37
C VAL A 327 -3.22 -1.51 -21.58
N PRO A 328 -3.37 -0.45 -20.77
CA PRO A 328 -2.61 0.78 -20.95
C PRO A 328 -1.11 0.55 -20.68
N VAL A 329 -0.26 1.09 -21.56
CA VAL A 329 1.20 1.14 -21.38
C VAL A 329 1.62 2.59 -21.24
N TRP A 330 1.92 3.01 -20.01
CA TRP A 330 2.35 4.38 -19.70
C TRP A 330 3.85 4.56 -19.96
N ASP A 331 4.67 3.64 -19.42
CA ASP A 331 6.15 3.66 -19.44
C ASP A 331 6.75 4.96 -18.88
N GLU A 332 6.21 5.44 -17.76
CA GLU A 332 6.61 6.72 -17.13
C GLU A 332 7.28 6.51 -15.77
N GLU A 333 8.35 7.26 -15.49
CA GLU A 333 9.09 7.20 -14.23
C GLU A 333 8.92 8.47 -13.38
N PHE A 334 8.73 8.27 -12.08
CA PHE A 334 8.60 9.32 -11.08
C PHE A 334 9.68 9.17 -10.01
N THR A 335 10.32 10.28 -9.65
CA THR A 335 11.31 10.32 -8.56
C THR A 335 10.72 11.02 -7.32
N PHE A 336 10.92 10.43 -6.15
CA PHE A 336 10.47 10.92 -4.84
C PHE A 336 11.65 10.93 -3.86
N PRO A 337 12.28 12.09 -3.60
CA PRO A 337 13.22 12.23 -2.49
C PRO A 337 12.45 12.19 -1.17
N LEU A 338 12.85 11.30 -0.25
CA LEU A 338 12.18 11.06 1.02
C LEU A 338 13.07 11.45 2.19
N THR A 339 12.57 12.33 3.03
CA THR A 339 13.22 12.72 4.29
C THR A 339 12.90 11.74 5.42
N VAL A 340 11.70 11.14 5.42
CA VAL A 340 11.24 10.19 6.45
C VAL A 340 10.57 8.97 5.80
N PRO A 341 11.34 8.11 5.09
CA PRO A 341 10.79 6.96 4.37
C PRO A 341 10.07 5.94 5.28
N GLU A 342 10.40 5.87 6.57
CA GLU A 342 9.80 4.94 7.53
C GLU A 342 8.35 5.29 7.91
N LEU A 343 7.87 6.47 7.52
CA LEU A 343 6.47 6.88 7.66
C LEU A 343 5.82 7.19 6.31
N ALA A 344 6.52 6.92 5.21
CA ALA A 344 6.03 7.19 3.87
C ALA A 344 5.20 6.00 3.35
N LEU A 345 4.06 6.32 2.74
CA LEU A 345 3.18 5.41 2.04
C LEU A 345 3.15 5.79 0.57
N LEU A 346 3.50 4.84 -0.31
CA LEU A 346 3.33 4.96 -1.75
C LEU A 346 1.86 4.73 -2.10
N ARG A 347 1.23 5.77 -2.66
CA ARG A 347 -0.16 5.76 -3.10
C ARG A 347 -0.22 5.68 -4.61
N ILE A 348 -1.03 4.75 -5.08
CA ILE A 348 -1.27 4.54 -6.51
C ILE A 348 -2.79 4.49 -6.72
N GLU A 349 -3.30 5.31 -7.64
CA GLU A 349 -4.73 5.36 -7.99
C GLU A 349 -4.87 5.40 -9.50
N VAL A 350 -5.56 4.44 -10.10
CA VAL A 350 -5.92 4.45 -11.52
C VAL A 350 -7.31 5.03 -11.66
N GLN A 351 -7.47 6.01 -12.54
CA GLN A 351 -8.77 6.59 -12.89
C GLN A 351 -8.98 6.45 -14.39
N GLU A 352 -10.23 6.33 -14.78
CA GLU A 352 -10.67 6.55 -16.15
C GLU A 352 -10.93 8.05 -16.33
N TYR A 353 -10.55 8.59 -17.47
CA TYR A 353 -10.76 9.97 -17.83
C TYR A 353 -12.09 10.11 -18.58
N ASP A 354 -13.14 10.45 -17.85
CA ASP A 354 -14.33 11.02 -18.49
C ASP A 354 -14.18 12.54 -18.70
N MET A 355 -14.75 13.06 -19.80
CA MET A 355 -14.95 14.50 -20.03
C MET A 355 -15.96 15.12 -19.07
N SER A 356 -16.78 14.30 -18.39
CA SER A 356 -17.59 14.73 -17.24
C SER A 356 -16.71 14.96 -15.99
N GLU A 357 -17.17 15.77 -15.03
CA GLU A 357 -16.35 16.11 -13.84
C GLU A 357 -16.04 14.91 -12.92
N LYS A 358 -16.66 13.74 -13.15
CA LYS A 358 -16.53 12.58 -12.28
C LYS A 358 -15.92 11.39 -13.02
N HIS A 359 -14.60 11.38 -13.04
CA HIS A 359 -13.76 10.25 -13.46
C HIS A 359 -14.14 8.94 -12.75
N ASP A 360 -14.28 7.87 -13.53
CA ASP A 360 -14.53 6.54 -12.97
C ASP A 360 -13.27 5.94 -12.34
N PHE A 361 -13.49 5.09 -11.34
CA PHE A 361 -12.40 4.57 -10.52
C PHE A 361 -11.93 3.21 -11.03
N GLY A 362 -10.71 3.18 -11.56
CA GLY A 362 -10.09 1.97 -12.08
C GLY A 362 -9.41 1.11 -11.00
N GLY A 363 -9.07 1.68 -9.85
CA GLY A 363 -8.47 0.93 -8.74
C GLY A 363 -7.48 1.75 -7.92
N GLN A 364 -7.11 1.24 -6.75
CA GLN A 364 -6.09 1.85 -5.91
C GLN A 364 -5.21 0.82 -5.22
N THR A 365 -4.03 1.25 -4.79
CA THR A 365 -3.28 0.56 -3.76
C THR A 365 -2.50 1.57 -2.93
N CYS A 366 -2.21 1.21 -1.69
CA CYS A 366 -1.38 1.97 -0.79
C CYS A 366 -0.37 1.00 -0.16
N LEU A 367 0.92 1.31 -0.25
CA LEU A 367 2.01 0.41 0.13
C LEU A 367 2.99 1.14 1.05
N PRO A 368 3.41 0.54 2.18
CA PRO A 368 4.41 1.13 3.04
C PRO A 368 5.77 1.14 2.34
N VAL A 369 6.38 2.32 2.21
CA VAL A 369 7.62 2.48 1.42
C VAL A 369 8.74 1.62 1.98
N TRP A 370 8.83 1.48 3.30
CA TRP A 370 9.88 0.71 3.97
C TRP A 370 9.77 -0.81 3.75
N GLU A 371 8.64 -1.33 3.25
CA GLU A 371 8.49 -2.75 2.92
C GLU A 371 8.47 -3.03 1.41
N LEU A 372 8.56 -2.00 0.58
CA LEU A 372 8.59 -2.19 -0.88
C LEU A 372 9.83 -2.96 -1.30
N LYS A 373 9.63 -4.03 -2.08
CA LYS A 373 10.73 -4.78 -2.69
C LYS A 373 11.20 -4.10 -3.98
N GLN A 374 12.52 -3.98 -4.16
CA GLN A 374 13.14 -3.38 -5.34
C GLN A 374 12.87 -4.17 -6.64
N GLY A 375 13.01 -3.52 -7.79
CA GLY A 375 12.92 -4.11 -9.12
C GLY A 375 11.50 -4.12 -9.67
N ILE A 376 11.26 -4.97 -10.67
CA ILE A 376 9.99 -5.05 -11.42
C ILE A 376 8.98 -5.90 -10.65
N ARG A 377 7.85 -5.33 -10.22
CA ARG A 377 6.82 -5.97 -9.40
C ARG A 377 5.44 -5.83 -10.02
N ALA A 378 4.62 -6.85 -9.88
CA ALA A 378 3.19 -6.75 -10.16
C ALA A 378 2.46 -6.28 -8.91
N VAL A 379 1.75 -5.16 -9.03
CA VAL A 379 1.09 -4.47 -7.93
C VAL A 379 -0.41 -4.65 -8.07
N PRO A 380 -1.08 -5.45 -7.21
CA PRO A 380 -2.52 -5.63 -7.28
C PRO A 380 -3.26 -4.36 -6.89
N LEU A 381 -4.35 -4.08 -7.60
CA LEU A 381 -5.24 -2.97 -7.29
C LEU A 381 -6.47 -3.47 -6.53
N HIS A 382 -7.08 -2.54 -5.81
CA HIS A 382 -8.22 -2.76 -4.94
C HIS A 382 -9.34 -1.79 -5.33
N ASP A 383 -10.57 -2.20 -5.03
CA ASP A 383 -11.75 -1.35 -5.20
C ASP A 383 -11.77 -0.18 -4.20
N ARG A 384 -12.87 0.59 -4.22
CA ARG A 384 -13.05 1.72 -3.28
C ARG A 384 -13.15 1.26 -1.82
N LYS A 385 -13.63 0.05 -1.57
CA LYS A 385 -13.80 -0.53 -0.23
C LYS A 385 -12.49 -1.10 0.33
N GLY A 386 -11.52 -1.35 -0.55
CA GLY A 386 -10.24 -1.97 -0.22
C GLY A 386 -10.19 -3.46 -0.55
N ASN A 387 -11.20 -4.01 -1.23
CA ASN A 387 -11.20 -5.40 -1.66
C ASN A 387 -10.27 -5.56 -2.87
N LYS A 388 -9.44 -6.59 -2.85
CA LYS A 388 -8.50 -6.91 -3.93
C LYS A 388 -9.26 -7.31 -5.19
N TYR A 389 -8.91 -6.71 -6.32
CA TYR A 389 -9.39 -7.18 -7.62
C TYR A 389 -8.77 -8.54 -7.95
N LYS A 390 -9.51 -9.40 -8.67
CA LYS A 390 -9.07 -10.77 -8.97
C LYS A 390 -7.89 -10.76 -9.94
N SER A 391 -7.99 -9.94 -10.97
CA SER A 391 -7.04 -9.93 -12.09
C SER A 391 -6.30 -8.60 -12.23
N VAL A 392 -6.85 -7.47 -11.75
CA VAL A 392 -6.29 -6.13 -12.00
C VAL A 392 -4.96 -5.90 -11.29
N ARG A 393 -3.90 -5.65 -12.08
CA ARG A 393 -2.53 -5.41 -11.59
C ARG A 393 -1.81 -4.36 -12.44
N LEU A 394 -0.90 -3.63 -11.81
CA LEU A 394 0.07 -2.77 -12.49
C LEU A 394 1.45 -3.42 -12.49
N LEU A 395 2.13 -3.44 -13.63
CA LEU A 395 3.55 -3.77 -13.68
C LEU A 395 4.35 -2.49 -13.41
N MET A 396 5.14 -2.49 -12.35
CA MET A 396 5.87 -1.30 -11.89
C MET A 396 7.31 -1.67 -11.56
N ARG A 397 8.24 -0.70 -11.60
CA ARG A 397 9.59 -0.87 -11.04
C ARG A 397 9.81 0.08 -9.88
N PHE A 398 10.32 -0.45 -8.78
CA PHE A 398 10.78 0.32 -7.64
C PHE A 398 12.30 0.31 -7.60
N GLN A 399 12.93 1.45 -7.37
CA GLN A 399 14.37 1.53 -7.17
C GLN A 399 14.66 2.53 -6.06
N PHE A 400 15.42 2.09 -5.06
CA PHE A 400 15.94 2.94 -4.00
C PHE A 400 17.35 3.41 -4.39
N VAL A 401 17.59 4.72 -4.28
CA VAL A 401 18.87 5.37 -4.59
C VAL A 401 19.40 6.09 -3.36
#